data_AF-A0A847WDP3-F1
#
_entry.id   AF-A0A847WDP3-F1
#
_cell.length_a   1.000
_cell.length_b   1.000
_cell.length_c   1.000
_cell.angle_alpha   90.00
_cell.angle_beta   90.00
_cell.angle_gamma   90.00
#
_symmetry.space_group_name_H-M   'P 1'
#
loop_
_entity.id
_entity.type
_entity.pdbx_description
1 polymer ?
#
loop_
_entity_poly.entity_id
_entity_poly.type
_entity_poly.pdbx_seq_one_letter_code
_entity_poly.pdbx_strand_id
1 'polypeptide(L)' 'MKTFENWRVEISNYHYYRFTNASVEGDNNKIKALQPRCYFFRNRKSYKYCIYLECNRDLLTA' A
#
# COMPACT_ATOMS: atom_id res chain seq x y z
N MET A 1 18.76 -2.01 20.66
CA MET A 1 18.01 -2.19 19.39
C MET A 1 16.83 -3.14 19.63
N LYS A 2 15.69 -2.66 20.16
CA LYS A 2 14.53 -3.56 20.42
C LYS A 2 13.77 -3.91 19.14
N THR A 3 13.74 -3.00 18.18
CA THR A 3 13.02 -3.20 16.90
C THR A 3 13.60 -4.37 16.11
N PHE A 4 14.92 -4.46 15.95
CA PHE A 4 15.54 -5.57 15.21
C PHE A 4 15.28 -6.93 15.85
N GLU A 5 15.26 -7.02 17.19
CA GLU A 5 14.93 -8.27 17.88
C GLU A 5 13.46 -8.66 17.66
N ASN A 6 12.54 -7.69 17.68
CA ASN A 6 11.12 -7.92 17.46
C ASN A 6 10.80 -8.44 16.05
N TRP A 7 11.54 -8.00 15.02
CA TRP A 7 11.31 -8.36 13.61
C TRP A 7 12.23 -9.47 13.11
N ARG A 8 13.05 -10.07 13.98
CA ARG A 8 14.10 -11.03 13.59
C ARG A 8 13.53 -12.22 12.84
N VAL A 9 12.36 -12.72 13.26
CA VAL A 9 11.72 -13.90 12.68
C VAL A 9 11.20 -13.58 11.28
N GLU A 10 10.51 -12.45 11.12
CA GLU A 10 9.92 -11.98 9.87
C GLU A 10 11.00 -11.69 8.82
N ILE A 11 12.09 -11.03 9.24
CA ILE A 11 13.25 -10.77 8.37
C ILE A 11 13.91 -12.08 7.95
N SER A 12 14.08 -13.03 8.88
CA SER A 12 14.66 -14.34 8.55
C SER A 12 13.75 -15.13 7.60
N ASN A 13 12.43 -15.10 7.81
CA ASN A 13 11.43 -15.75 6.97
C ASN A 13 11.48 -15.28 5.51
N TYR A 14 11.82 -14.03 5.24
CA TYR A 14 12.00 -13.53 3.87
C TYR A 14 13.07 -14.29 3.08
N HIS A 15 14.09 -14.83 3.76
CA HIS A 15 15.15 -15.60 3.10
C HIS A 15 14.76 -17.06 2.86
N TYR A 16 13.86 -17.61 3.69
CA TYR A 16 13.37 -18.99 3.55
C TYR A 16 12.18 -19.11 2.59
N TYR A 17 11.30 -18.11 2.58
CA TYR A 17 10.08 -18.11 1.79
C TYR A 17 10.12 -17.00 0.75
N ARG A 18 9.75 -17.32 -0.49
CA ARG A 18 9.73 -16.35 -1.59
C ARG A 18 8.45 -15.50 -1.63
N PHE A 19 7.76 -15.37 -0.49
CA PHE A 19 6.62 -14.46 -0.38
C PHE A 19 7.12 -13.02 -0.41
N THR A 20 6.55 -12.22 -1.32
CA THR A 20 6.92 -10.82 -1.48
C THR A 20 5.76 -9.93 -1.07
N ASN A 21 6.06 -8.86 -0.33
CA ASN A 21 5.09 -7.81 -0.03
C ASN A 21 4.79 -6.91 -1.23
N ALA A 22 5.32 -7.23 -2.42
CA ALA A 22 5.25 -6.38 -3.61
C ALA A 22 3.82 -5.97 -4.00
N SER A 23 2.82 -6.85 -3.82
CA SER A 23 1.42 -6.49 -4.10
C SER A 23 0.92 -5.39 -3.17
N VAL A 24 1.10 -5.58 -1.85
CA VAL A 24 0.65 -4.61 -0.84
C VAL A 24 1.45 -3.31 -0.93
N GLU A 25 2.77 -3.39 -1.16
CA GLU A 25 3.60 -2.20 -1.38
C GLU A 25 3.23 -1.47 -2.67
N GLY A 26 2.84 -2.20 -3.71
CA GLY A 26 2.31 -1.62 -4.95
C GLY A 26 1.09 -0.74 -4.68
N ASP A 27 0.12 -1.28 -3.94
CA ASP A 27 -1.09 -0.53 -3.56
C ASP A 27 -0.77 0.65 -2.62
N ASN A 28 0.11 0.45 -1.64
CA ASN A 28 0.54 1.52 -0.74
C ASN A 28 1.21 2.67 -1.50
N ASN A 29 2.01 2.36 -2.52
CA ASN A 29 2.66 3.36 -3.36
C ASN A 29 1.66 4.12 -4.23
N LYS A 30 0.65 3.43 -4.79
CA LYS A 30 -0.47 4.08 -5.49
C LYS A 30 -1.19 5.07 -4.57
N ILE A 31 -1.48 4.67 -3.32
CA ILE A 31 -2.15 5.52 -2.33
C ILE A 31 -1.26 6.72 -1.95
N LYS A 32 0.04 6.52 -1.71
CA LYS A 32 0.99 7.61 -1.43
C LYS A 32 1.05 8.62 -2.58
N ALA A 33 1.04 8.16 -3.83
CA ALA A 33 1.00 9.03 -5.01
C ALA A 33 -0.33 9.79 -5.14
N LEU A 34 -1.43 9.23 -4.63
CA LEU A 34 -2.74 9.86 -4.62
C LEU A 34 -2.88 10.96 -3.54
N GLN A 35 -2.19 10.83 -2.40
CA GLN A 35 -2.29 11.77 -1.27
C GLN A 35 -2.13 13.25 -1.66
N PRO A 36 -1.12 13.67 -2.46
CA PRO A 36 -0.99 15.06 -2.87
C PRO A 36 -2.16 15.55 -3.74
N ARG A 37 -2.72 14.69 -4.59
CA ARG A 37 -3.84 15.02 -5.49
C ARG A 37 -5.16 15.22 -4.71
N CYS A 38 -5.27 14.57 -3.56
CA CYS A 38 -6.45 14.63 -2.70
C CYS A 38 -6.27 15.50 -1.46
N TYR A 39 -5.15 16.24 -1.32
CA TYR A 39 -4.79 16.98 -0.12
C TYR A 39 -5.89 17.94 0.37
N PHE A 40 -6.61 18.59 -0.57
CA PHE A 40 -7.67 19.56 -0.26
C PHE A 40 -9.09 18.96 -0.24
N PHE A 41 -9.23 17.64 -0.25
CA PHE A 41 -10.55 17.03 -0.19
C PHE A 41 -11.17 17.25 1.20
N ARG A 42 -12.21 18.09 1.25
CA ARG A 42 -12.97 18.34 2.49
C ARG A 42 -13.70 17.11 3.02
N ASN A 43 -13.97 16.12 2.15
CA ASN A 43 -14.74 14.93 2.50
C ASN A 43 -13.88 13.67 2.42
N ARG A 44 -13.77 12.96 3.55
CA ARG A 44 -13.08 11.67 3.63
C ARG A 44 -13.70 10.60 2.71
N LYS A 45 -15.01 10.66 2.44
CA LYS A 45 -15.65 9.74 1.49
C LYS A 45 -15.07 9.90 0.08
N SER A 46 -14.86 11.13 -0.37
CA SER A 46 -14.26 11.42 -1.68
C SER A 46 -12.85 10.85 -1.78
N TYR A 47 -12.05 10.95 -0.71
CA TYR A 47 -10.72 10.34 -0.66
C TYR A 47 -10.77 8.81 -0.78
N LYS A 48 -11.70 8.15 -0.08
CA LYS A 48 -11.91 6.70 -0.17
C LYS A 48 -12.31 6.26 -1.59
N TYR A 49 -13.18 7.00 -2.25
CA TYR A 49 -13.56 6.71 -3.63
C TYR A 49 -12.37 6.84 -4.59
N CYS A 50 -11.52 7.85 -4.42
CA CYS A 50 -10.31 7.98 -5.23
C CYS A 50 -9.32 6.82 -5.01
N ILE A 51 -9.15 6.36 -3.77
CA ILE A 51 -8.35 5.16 -3.49
C ILE A 51 -8.94 3.95 -4.23
N TYR A 52 -10.26 3.74 -4.11
CA TYR A 52 -10.94 2.62 -4.76
C TYR A 52 -10.76 2.66 -6.29
N LEU A 53 -10.95 3.81 -6.92
CA LEU A 53 -10.78 3.96 -8.37
C LEU A 53 -9.33 3.79 -8.83
N GLU A 54 -8.34 4.30 -8.10
CA GLU A 54 -6.93 4.17 -8.50
C GLU A 54 -6.37 2.77 -8.28
N CYS A 55 -6.72 2.12 -7.17
CA CYS A 55 -6.27 0.75 -6.90
C CYS A 55 -6.91 -0.27 -7.85
N ASN A 56 -8.14 -0.02 -8.33
CA ASN A 56 -8.87 -0.91 -9.24
C ASN A 56 -8.88 -0.43 -10.70
N ARG A 57 -8.08 0.56 -11.07
CA ARG A 57 -8.10 1.16 -12.42
C ARG A 57 -7.99 0.11 -13.52
N ASP A 58 -7.09 -0.86 -13.37
CA ASP A 58 -6.81 -1.90 -14.36
C ASP A 58 -8.01 -2.83 -14.60
N LEU A 59 -8.89 -3.01 -13.60
CA LEU A 59 -10.10 -3.83 -13.69
C LEU A 59 -11.28 -3.07 -14.32
N LEU A 60 -11.23 -1.74 -14.33
CA LEU A 60 -12.30 -0.88 -14.87
C LEU A 60 -12.09 -0.55 -16.36
N THR A 61 -10.89 -0.80 -16.89
CA THR A 61 -10.52 -0.55 -18.29
C THR A 61 -10.43 -1.82 -19.15
N ALA A 62 -10.69 -2.99 -18.57
CA ALA A 62 -10.73 -4.29 -19.24
C ALA A 62 -12.16 -4.63 -19.71
#